data_AF-A0A970BL39-F1
#
_entry.id   AF-A0A970BL39-F1
#
_cell.length_a   1.000
_cell.length_b   1.000
_cell.length_c   1.000
_cell.angle_alpha   90.00
_cell.angle_beta   90.00
_cell.angle_gamma   90.00
#
_symmetry.space_group_name_H-M   'P 1'
#
loop_
_entity.id
_entity.type
_entity.pdbx_description
1 polymer ?
#
loop_
_entity_poly.entity_id
_entity_poly.type
_entity_poly.pdbx_seq_one_letter_code
_entity_poly.pdbx_strand_id
1 'polypeptide(L)'
;MGVLSLQGAVEEHIEALQKYGAEAIPIKKAEGFKGLDGLVIPGGESTTIGKLINRFQLAEPIRELFARGKPILGTCAGLIFLAAELENEEPHLGLLSVKVRRNAFGRQRESFETNIDIAALGSEPFPAVFIRAPYISAVSEGIHILAAYEGKVAAVRLMKGRLLPYAREI
;
A
#
# COMPACT_ATOMS: atom_id res chain seq x y z
N MET A 1 -6.83 13.13 -5.85
CA MET A 1 -6.17 11.85 -5.51
C MET A 1 -6.78 10.74 -6.34
N GLY A 2 -5.98 9.88 -6.95
CA GLY A 2 -6.50 8.69 -7.65
C GLY A 2 -6.59 7.48 -6.72
N VAL A 3 -7.61 6.64 -6.89
CA VAL A 3 -7.74 5.36 -6.19
C VAL A 3 -7.85 4.26 -7.24
N LEU A 4 -6.93 3.30 -7.25
CA LEU A 4 -6.92 2.23 -8.24
C LEU A 4 -8.16 1.33 -8.08
N SER A 5 -9.06 1.35 -9.06
CA SER A 5 -10.39 0.74 -8.99
C SER A 5 -10.48 -0.53 -9.85
N LEU A 6 -9.53 -1.45 -9.66
CA LEU A 6 -9.47 -2.70 -10.41
C LEU A 6 -10.10 -3.87 -9.65
N GLN A 7 -9.81 -3.97 -8.35
CA GLN A 7 -10.35 -4.96 -7.43
C GLN A 7 -10.03 -4.49 -6.01
N GLY A 8 -10.83 -4.91 -5.04
CA GLY A 8 -10.55 -4.68 -3.62
C GLY A 8 -11.40 -3.56 -3.03
N ALA A 9 -10.96 -3.06 -1.89
CA ALA A 9 -11.68 -2.10 -1.06
C ALA A 9 -11.49 -0.66 -1.57
N VAL A 10 -12.08 -0.39 -2.72
CA VAL A 10 -11.95 0.89 -3.40
C VAL A 10 -12.80 1.97 -2.71
N GLU A 11 -14.00 1.59 -2.27
CA GLU A 11 -14.99 2.52 -1.73
C GLU A 11 -14.51 3.11 -0.40
N GLU A 12 -13.93 2.30 0.46
CA GLU A 12 -13.39 2.67 1.77
C GLU A 12 -12.30 3.75 1.64
N HIS A 13 -11.42 3.65 0.64
CA HIS A 13 -10.41 4.69 0.38
C HIS A 13 -11.00 5.96 -0.20
N ILE A 14 -12.00 5.86 -1.07
CA ILE A 14 -12.68 7.03 -1.64
C ILE A 14 -13.38 7.80 -0.52
N GLU A 15 -14.14 7.11 0.33
CA GLU A 15 -14.84 7.69 1.47
C GLU A 15 -13.86 8.33 2.46
N ALA A 16 -12.76 7.63 2.79
CA ALA A 16 -11.74 8.17 3.69
C ALA A 16 -11.11 9.46 3.13
N LEU A 17 -10.76 9.49 1.85
CA LEU A 17 -10.19 10.69 1.22
C LEU A 17 -11.19 11.86 1.20
N GLN A 18 -12.44 11.59 0.82
CA GLN A 18 -13.50 12.61 0.77
C GLN A 18 -13.82 13.17 2.16
N LYS A 19 -13.81 12.32 3.20
CA LYS A 19 -13.99 12.73 4.60
C LYS A 19 -12.96 13.77 5.04
N TYR A 20 -11.75 13.75 4.49
CA TYR A 20 -10.70 14.72 4.77
C TYR A 20 -10.58 15.81 3.69
N GLY A 21 -11.60 15.99 2.85
CA GLY A 21 -11.69 17.08 1.88
C GLY A 21 -10.89 16.88 0.59
N ALA A 22 -10.33 15.69 0.36
CA ALA A 22 -9.65 15.39 -0.89
C ALA A 22 -10.65 14.92 -1.95
N GLU A 23 -10.49 15.41 -3.19
CA GLU A 23 -11.16 14.81 -4.34
C GLU A 23 -10.56 13.42 -4.61
N ALA A 24 -11.40 12.39 -4.63
CA ALA A 24 -11.02 11.00 -4.85
C ALA A 24 -11.59 10.48 -6.17
N ILE A 25 -10.71 10.10 -7.10
CA ILE A 25 -11.07 9.72 -8.46
C ILE A 25 -10.78 8.21 -8.64
N PRO A 26 -11.77 7.37 -8.93
CA PRO A 26 -11.55 5.95 -9.22
C PRO A 26 -10.84 5.78 -10.57
N ILE A 27 -9.71 5.05 -10.57
CA ILE A 27 -8.85 4.88 -11.75
C ILE A 27 -8.96 3.45 -12.27
N LYS A 28 -9.44 3.29 -13.51
CA LYS A 28 -9.56 1.99 -14.21
C LYS A 28 -8.71 1.90 -15.48
N LYS A 29 -8.25 3.04 -16.00
CA LYS A 29 -7.56 3.16 -17.29
C LYS A 29 -6.42 4.18 -17.19
N ALA A 30 -5.46 4.08 -18.11
CA ALA A 30 -4.24 4.88 -18.11
C ALA A 30 -4.51 6.39 -18.20
N GLU A 31 -5.57 6.80 -18.91
CA GLU A 31 -5.93 8.22 -19.07
C GLU A 31 -6.30 8.88 -17.74
N GLY A 32 -6.78 8.10 -16.77
CA GLY A 32 -7.16 8.58 -15.43
C GLY A 32 -5.97 9.05 -14.59
N PHE A 33 -4.72 8.76 -15.00
CA PHE A 33 -3.53 9.20 -14.29
C PHE A 33 -3.17 10.67 -14.54
N LYS A 34 -3.75 11.29 -15.57
CA LYS A 34 -3.45 12.68 -15.93
C LYS A 34 -3.93 13.64 -14.84
N GLY A 35 -3.01 14.46 -14.34
CA GLY A 35 -3.32 15.50 -13.35
C GLY A 35 -3.45 14.99 -11.91
N LEU A 36 -3.14 13.72 -11.63
CA LEU A 36 -3.19 13.20 -10.25
C LEU A 36 -2.09 13.79 -9.37
N ASP A 37 -2.48 14.17 -8.15
CA ASP A 37 -1.55 14.57 -7.08
C ASP A 37 -1.01 13.41 -6.27
N GLY A 38 -1.57 12.22 -6.45
CA GLY A 38 -1.13 11.00 -5.79
C GLY A 38 -2.06 9.84 -6.10
N LEU A 39 -1.64 8.65 -5.70
CA LEU A 39 -2.35 7.40 -5.97
C LEU A 39 -2.49 6.56 -4.70
N VAL A 40 -3.66 5.96 -4.53
CA VAL A 40 -3.89 4.87 -3.59
C VAL A 40 -4.01 3.56 -4.35
N ILE A 41 -3.26 2.55 -3.93
CA ILE A 41 -3.39 1.16 -4.37
C ILE A 41 -4.00 0.39 -3.19
N PRO A 42 -5.30 0.04 -3.27
CA PRO A 42 -6.04 -0.49 -2.13
C PRO A 42 -5.64 -1.94 -1.79
N GLY A 43 -6.20 -2.43 -0.68
CA GLY A 43 -6.16 -3.84 -0.33
C GLY A 43 -6.94 -4.69 -1.32
N GLY A 44 -6.78 -6.02 -1.25
CA GLY A 44 -7.42 -6.95 -2.16
C GLY A 44 -6.60 -8.21 -2.41
N GLU A 45 -6.78 -8.83 -3.57
CA GLU A 45 -6.00 -9.98 -3.99
C GLU A 45 -4.88 -9.51 -4.93
N SER A 46 -3.65 -9.47 -4.41
CA SER A 46 -2.51 -8.87 -5.11
C SER A 46 -2.22 -9.50 -6.47
N THR A 47 -2.46 -10.81 -6.64
CA THR A 47 -2.24 -11.50 -7.92
C THR A 47 -3.21 -11.00 -8.99
N THR A 48 -4.47 -10.83 -8.62
CA THR A 48 -5.57 -10.32 -9.46
C THR A 48 -5.32 -8.87 -9.80
N ILE A 49 -4.97 -8.05 -8.81
CA ILE A 49 -4.59 -6.64 -9.03
C ILE A 49 -3.41 -6.56 -10.00
N GLY A 50 -2.34 -7.35 -9.80
CA GLY A 50 -1.20 -7.40 -10.71
C GLY A 50 -1.57 -7.79 -12.15
N LYS A 51 -2.40 -8.84 -12.32
CA LYS A 51 -2.92 -9.25 -13.63
C LYS A 51 -3.72 -8.15 -14.31
N LEU A 52 -4.59 -7.46 -13.58
CA LEU A 52 -5.42 -6.38 -14.11
C LEU A 52 -4.58 -5.15 -14.48
N ILE A 53 -3.59 -4.79 -13.66
CA ILE A 53 -2.65 -3.70 -13.96
C ILE A 53 -1.90 -3.98 -15.26
N ASN A 54 -1.40 -5.21 -15.44
CA ASN A 54 -0.73 -5.60 -16.68
C ASN A 54 -1.69 -5.59 -17.88
N ARG A 55 -2.89 -6.16 -17.71
CA ARG A 55 -3.93 -6.21 -18.75
C ARG A 55 -4.34 -4.82 -19.23
N PHE A 56 -4.47 -3.86 -18.32
CA PHE A 56 -4.85 -2.48 -18.61
C PHE A 56 -3.65 -1.55 -18.82
N GLN A 57 -2.43 -2.09 -18.86
CA GLN A 57 -1.19 -1.36 -19.08
C GLN A 57 -0.98 -0.19 -18.11
N LEU A 58 -1.37 -0.37 -16.84
CA LEU A 58 -1.30 0.68 -15.82
C LEU A 58 0.05 0.72 -15.09
N ALA A 59 0.93 -0.27 -15.31
CA ALA A 59 2.24 -0.30 -14.67
C ALA A 59 3.07 0.94 -15.02
N GLU A 60 3.13 1.32 -16.30
CA GLU A 60 3.93 2.45 -16.75
C GLU A 60 3.39 3.80 -16.24
N PRO A 61 2.07 4.10 -16.32
CA PRO A 61 1.50 5.27 -15.66
C PRO A 61 1.82 5.38 -14.17
N ILE A 62 1.84 4.25 -13.43
CA ILE A 62 2.21 4.25 -12.00
C ILE A 62 3.70 4.58 -11.83
N ARG A 63 4.59 4.01 -12.66
CA ARG A 63 6.02 4.32 -12.63
C ARG A 63 6.29 5.78 -12.96
N GLU A 64 5.63 6.33 -13.97
CA GLU A 64 5.74 7.74 -14.33
C GLU A 64 5.26 8.65 -13.19
N LEU A 65 4.12 8.34 -12.59
CA LEU A 65 3.57 9.08 -11.47
C LEU A 65 4.58 9.11 -10.31
N PHE A 66 5.15 7.95 -9.99
CA PHE A 66 6.22 7.83 -9.00
C PHE A 66 7.45 8.66 -9.41
N ALA A 67 7.98 8.49 -10.62
CA ALA A 67 9.16 9.21 -11.11
C ALA A 67 9.00 10.74 -10.99
N ARG A 68 7.79 11.26 -11.23
CA ARG A 68 7.45 12.70 -11.16
C ARG A 68 7.40 13.30 -9.75
N GLY A 69 7.58 12.54 -8.67
CA GLY A 69 7.45 13.12 -7.33
C GLY A 69 6.18 12.75 -6.58
N LYS A 70 5.17 12.21 -7.26
CA LYS A 70 3.83 12.12 -6.66
C LYS A 70 3.77 10.96 -5.64
N PRO A 71 3.11 11.16 -4.48
CA PRO A 71 2.94 10.13 -3.46
C PRO A 71 2.09 8.96 -3.95
N ILE A 72 2.48 7.76 -3.52
CA ILE A 72 1.71 6.52 -3.67
C ILE A 72 1.53 5.91 -2.29
N LEU A 73 0.29 5.56 -1.93
CA LEU A 73 -0.10 4.84 -0.73
C LEU A 73 -0.51 3.42 -1.14
N GLY A 74 0.16 2.39 -0.60
CA GLY A 74 -0.21 1.00 -0.85
C GLY A 74 -0.67 0.32 0.44
N THR A 75 -1.92 -0.13 0.51
CA THR A 75 -2.45 -0.87 1.66
C THR A 75 -2.52 -2.36 1.35
N CYS A 76 -2.03 -3.22 2.26
CA CYS A 76 -2.04 -4.68 2.13
C CYS A 76 -1.55 -5.20 0.74
N ALA A 77 -2.46 -5.48 -0.20
CA ALA A 77 -2.12 -5.88 -1.56
C ALA A 77 -1.32 -4.81 -2.31
N GLY A 78 -1.59 -3.53 -2.07
CA GLY A 78 -0.80 -2.41 -2.60
C GLY A 78 0.65 -2.43 -2.11
N LEU A 79 0.91 -2.83 -0.87
CA LEU A 79 2.28 -3.02 -0.36
C LEU A 79 3.01 -4.14 -1.12
N ILE A 80 2.36 -5.30 -1.26
CA ILE A 80 2.91 -6.45 -2.02
C ILE A 80 3.23 -6.02 -3.45
N PHE A 81 2.34 -5.24 -4.07
CA PHE A 81 2.51 -4.77 -5.44
C PHE A 81 3.70 -3.81 -5.60
N LEU A 82 3.91 -2.91 -4.64
CA LEU A 82 4.99 -1.93 -4.66
C LEU A 82 6.35 -2.51 -4.27
N ALA A 83 6.40 -3.61 -3.52
CA ALA A 83 7.65 -4.20 -3.03
C ALA A 83 8.61 -4.60 -4.15
N ALA A 84 9.90 -4.31 -3.96
CA ALA A 84 10.99 -4.69 -4.86
C ALA A 84 11.32 -6.19 -4.79
N GLU A 85 11.07 -6.82 -3.65
CA GLU A 85 11.27 -8.26 -3.46
C GLU A 85 10.08 -8.88 -2.75
N LEU A 86 9.69 -10.08 -3.20
CA LEU A 86 8.76 -10.96 -2.48
C LEU A 86 9.49 -12.25 -2.07
N GLU A 87 9.16 -12.78 -0.91
CA GLU A 87 9.69 -14.08 -0.48
C GLU A 87 9.12 -15.22 -1.33
N ASN A 88 9.99 -15.90 -2.08
CA ASN A 88 9.65 -17.06 -2.93
C ASN A 88 8.72 -16.75 -4.11
N GLU A 89 8.57 -15.47 -4.49
CA GLU A 89 7.73 -15.01 -5.59
C GLU A 89 8.44 -13.89 -6.35
N GLU A 90 8.11 -13.73 -7.63
CA GLU A 90 8.58 -12.59 -8.43
C GLU A 90 7.83 -11.31 -8.02
N PRO A 91 8.52 -10.16 -7.90
CA PRO A 91 7.89 -8.88 -7.60
C PRO A 91 6.97 -8.42 -8.73
N HIS A 92 5.99 -7.59 -8.40
CA HIS A 92 5.04 -7.07 -9.39
C HIS A 92 5.52 -5.78 -10.05
N LEU A 93 5.71 -4.71 -9.28
CA LEU A 93 6.13 -3.39 -9.81
C LEU A 93 7.52 -2.94 -9.33
N GLY A 94 7.85 -3.20 -8.07
CA GLY A 94 9.18 -2.94 -7.51
C GLY A 94 9.58 -1.48 -7.36
N LEU A 95 8.66 -0.64 -6.85
CA LEU A 95 8.93 0.78 -6.59
C LEU A 95 9.43 1.07 -5.17
N LEU A 96 9.21 0.16 -4.24
CA LEU A 96 9.54 0.29 -2.83
C LEU A 96 10.63 -0.72 -2.48
N SER A 97 11.81 -0.24 -2.09
CA SER A 97 12.99 -1.06 -1.76
C SER A 97 12.85 -1.79 -0.43
N VAL A 98 11.91 -2.73 -0.39
CA VAL A 98 11.60 -3.61 0.74
C VAL A 98 11.38 -5.02 0.24
N LYS A 99 11.60 -5.97 1.14
CA LYS A 99 11.22 -7.37 0.96
C LYS A 99 9.97 -7.68 1.74
N VAL A 100 8.97 -8.28 1.08
CA VAL A 100 7.68 -8.57 1.69
C VAL A 100 7.40 -10.07 1.68
N ARG A 101 6.80 -10.56 2.77
CA ARG A 101 6.27 -11.92 2.89
C ARG A 101 4.75 -11.88 3.00
N ARG A 102 4.04 -12.55 2.08
CA ARG A 102 2.57 -12.61 2.06
C ARG A 102 2.02 -13.43 3.23
N ASN A 103 0.83 -13.06 3.73
CA ASN A 103 0.03 -13.84 4.68
C ASN A 103 0.82 -14.36 5.90
N ALA A 104 1.71 -13.56 6.47
CA ALA A 104 2.72 -14.07 7.41
C ALA A 104 2.73 -13.38 8.78
N PHE A 105 1.74 -12.52 9.04
CA PHE A 105 1.40 -12.11 10.40
C PHE A 105 0.69 -13.26 11.16
N GLY A 106 1.49 -14.23 11.68
CA GLY A 106 1.10 -15.12 12.78
C GLY A 106 0.68 -16.56 12.40
N ARG A 107 0.63 -17.44 13.42
CA ARG A 107 0.23 -18.87 13.34
C ARG A 107 -1.18 -19.14 13.94
N GLN A 108 -1.87 -18.13 14.45
CA GLN A 108 -3.20 -18.29 15.05
C GLN A 108 -4.16 -17.23 14.51
N ARG A 109 -5.20 -17.71 13.81
CA ARG A 109 -6.39 -17.01 13.30
C ARG A 109 -6.16 -15.96 12.20
N GLU A 110 -6.84 -16.21 11.09
CA GLU A 110 -7.00 -15.32 9.95
C GLU A 110 -7.68 -14.04 10.42
N SER A 111 -6.96 -12.93 10.40
CA SER A 111 -7.45 -11.58 10.78
C SER A 111 -7.51 -11.31 12.28
N PHE A 112 -6.91 -10.18 12.68
CA PHE A 112 -6.99 -9.65 14.03
C PHE A 112 -6.93 -8.12 14.02
N GLU A 113 -7.33 -7.52 15.13
CA GLU A 113 -7.26 -6.07 15.36
C GLU A 113 -6.39 -5.81 16.59
N THR A 114 -5.56 -4.78 16.53
CA THR A 114 -4.71 -4.38 17.64
C THR A 114 -4.31 -2.92 17.52
N ASN A 115 -3.88 -2.32 18.63
CA ASN A 115 -3.32 -0.98 18.60
C ASN A 115 -1.81 -1.05 18.33
N ILE A 116 -1.33 -0.25 17.38
CA ILE A 116 0.09 -0.14 17.05
C ILE A 116 0.54 1.31 17.17
N ASP A 117 1.77 1.52 17.65
CA ASP A 117 2.36 2.84 17.66
C ASP A 117 2.85 3.21 16.25
N ILE A 118 2.36 4.34 15.74
CA ILE A 118 2.82 4.90 14.47
C ILE A 118 3.43 6.26 14.76
N ALA A 119 4.76 6.33 14.85
CA ALA A 119 5.47 7.54 15.29
C ALA A 119 5.12 8.80 14.46
N ALA A 120 4.72 8.62 13.20
CA ALA A 120 4.32 9.70 12.31
C ALA A 120 2.91 10.25 12.57
N LEU A 121 2.07 9.56 13.37
CA LEU A 121 0.67 9.93 13.64
C LEU A 121 0.46 10.49 15.06
N GLY A 122 1.52 10.56 15.88
CA GLY A 122 1.47 11.09 17.24
C GLY A 122 1.68 10.02 18.30
N SER A 123 1.31 10.36 19.54
CA SER A 123 1.48 9.51 20.73
C SER A 123 0.33 8.54 20.98
N GLU A 124 -0.83 8.79 20.40
CA GLU A 124 -1.99 7.92 20.57
C GLU A 124 -1.83 6.64 19.73
N PRO A 125 -2.04 5.45 20.33
CA PRO A 125 -1.96 4.20 19.60
C PRO A 125 -2.97 4.15 18.45
N PHE A 126 -2.52 3.62 17.33
CA PHE A 126 -3.30 3.54 16.11
C PHE A 126 -4.07 2.21 16.03
N PRO A 127 -5.41 2.20 15.89
CA PRO A 127 -6.19 0.95 15.76
C PRO A 127 -6.00 0.32 14.38
N ALA A 128 -5.20 -0.74 14.30
CA ALA A 128 -4.83 -1.42 13.06
C ALA A 128 -5.54 -2.77 12.89
N VAL A 129 -5.97 -3.03 11.65
CA VAL A 129 -6.70 -4.25 11.25
C VAL A 129 -5.82 -5.07 10.31
N PHE A 130 -5.50 -6.31 10.69
CA PHE A 130 -4.55 -7.18 9.98
C PHE A 130 -5.26 -8.38 9.33
N ILE A 131 -5.95 -8.18 8.21
CA ILE A 131 -6.62 -9.27 7.47
C ILE A 131 -5.64 -9.96 6.54
N ARG A 132 -5.24 -11.20 6.88
CA ARG A 132 -4.21 -11.99 6.15
C ARG A 132 -2.99 -11.13 5.77
N ALA A 133 -2.56 -10.26 6.67
CA ALA A 133 -1.65 -9.19 6.34
C ALA A 133 -0.25 -9.72 5.94
N PRO A 134 0.40 -9.11 4.92
CA PRO A 134 1.82 -9.29 4.69
C PRO A 134 2.64 -8.57 5.76
N TYR A 135 3.89 -8.97 5.96
CA TYR A 135 4.86 -8.16 6.70
C TYR A 135 6.11 -7.89 5.87
N ILE A 136 6.85 -6.85 6.26
CA ILE A 136 8.10 -6.46 5.61
C ILE A 136 9.25 -7.16 6.34
N SER A 137 9.90 -8.11 5.66
CA SER A 137 10.97 -8.93 6.23
C SER A 137 12.36 -8.32 6.11
N ALA A 138 12.55 -7.39 5.16
CA ALA A 138 13.75 -6.58 5.07
C ALA A 138 13.45 -5.19 4.52
N VAL A 139 14.22 -4.20 4.97
CA VAL A 139 14.18 -2.82 4.48
C VAL A 139 15.56 -2.42 3.96
N SER A 140 15.62 -1.78 2.81
CA SER A 140 16.86 -1.22 2.26
C SER A 140 17.11 0.20 2.79
N GLU A 141 18.29 0.75 2.49
CA GLU A 141 18.64 2.13 2.86
C GLU A 141 17.63 3.15 2.30
N GLY A 142 17.34 4.20 3.07
CA GLY A 142 16.38 5.25 2.73
C GLY A 142 14.92 4.92 3.04
N ILE A 143 14.63 3.71 3.54
CA ILE A 143 13.32 3.32 4.06
C ILE A 143 13.25 3.55 5.57
N HIS A 144 12.24 4.28 6.01
CA HIS A 144 11.95 4.54 7.41
C HIS A 144 10.86 3.60 7.89
N ILE A 145 11.14 2.85 8.95
CA ILE A 145 10.13 2.07 9.65
C ILE A 145 9.26 3.02 10.45
N LEU A 146 7.95 2.86 10.33
CA LEU A 146 6.97 3.71 11.00
C LEU A 146 6.16 2.97 12.05
N ALA A 147 5.95 1.67 11.84
CA ALA A 147 5.28 0.81 12.80
C ALA A 147 5.79 -0.62 12.68
N ALA A 148 5.89 -1.29 13.83
CA ALA A 148 6.14 -2.71 13.94
C ALA A 148 5.22 -3.32 14.99
N TYR A 149 4.84 -4.57 14.79
CA TYR A 149 4.04 -5.34 15.72
C TYR A 149 4.69 -6.70 15.93
N GLU A 150 4.97 -7.06 17.19
CA GLU A 150 5.68 -8.31 17.55
C GLU A 150 6.99 -8.52 16.77
N GLY A 151 7.76 -7.44 16.59
CA GLY A 151 9.03 -7.47 15.84
C GLY A 151 8.89 -7.57 14.32
N LYS A 152 7.66 -7.58 13.79
CA LYS A 152 7.39 -7.58 12.34
C LYS A 152 7.02 -6.18 11.87
N VAL A 153 7.69 -5.71 10.83
CA VAL A 153 7.44 -4.37 10.28
C VAL A 153 6.11 -4.36 9.52
N ALA A 154 5.22 -3.46 9.94
CA ALA A 154 3.86 -3.31 9.42
C ALA A 154 3.71 -2.08 8.51
N ALA A 155 4.48 -1.02 8.78
CA ALA A 155 4.43 0.24 8.04
C ALA A 155 5.82 0.83 7.82
N VAL A 156 6.07 1.37 6.63
CA VAL A 156 7.33 2.03 6.25
C VAL A 156 7.07 3.32 5.47
N ARG A 157 8.13 4.07 5.13
CA ARG A 157 8.06 5.25 4.26
C ARG A 157 9.40 5.51 3.58
N LEU A 158 9.39 5.87 2.30
CA LEU A 158 10.59 6.26 1.55
C LEU A 158 10.82 7.79 1.66
N MET A 159 11.97 8.23 2.20
CA MET A 159 12.26 9.67 2.38
C MET A 159 12.77 10.35 1.09
N LYS A 160 11.84 10.59 0.16
CA LYS A 160 11.81 11.73 -0.76
C LYS A 160 10.34 12.04 -1.06
N GLY A 161 9.66 12.65 -0.09
CA GLY A 161 8.29 13.18 -0.25
C GLY A 161 7.15 12.19 -0.55
N ARG A 162 7.22 10.91 -0.15
CA ARG A 162 6.24 9.91 -0.63
C ARG A 162 5.82 8.90 0.46
N LEU A 163 4.54 8.53 0.45
CA LEU A 163 3.71 8.05 1.59
C LEU A 163 3.79 6.53 1.90
N LEU A 164 3.01 6.13 2.91
CA LEU A 164 3.02 4.96 3.82
C LEU A 164 2.58 3.63 3.17
N PRO A 165 2.95 2.45 3.72
CA PRO A 165 1.97 1.38 3.87
C PRO A 165 1.28 1.45 5.22
N TYR A 166 -0.03 1.23 5.18
CA TYR A 166 -0.91 1.35 6.33
C TYR A 166 -1.98 0.24 6.27
N ALA A 167 -2.38 -0.27 7.44
CA ALA A 167 -3.35 -1.32 7.60
C ALA A 167 -4.65 -0.73 8.17
N ARG A 168 -5.62 -0.48 7.30
CA ARG A 168 -7.04 -0.48 7.64
C ARG A 168 -7.89 -0.70 6.39
N GLU A 169 -8.84 -1.61 6.52
CA GLU A 169 -10.10 -1.71 5.75
C GLU A 169 -11.04 -2.62 6.57
N ILE A 170 -11.75 -2.02 7.54
CA ILE A 170 -13.21 -1.99 7.74
C ILE A 170 -13.52 -0.69 8.52
#